data_AF-A0A7H8ML23-F1
#
_entry.id   AF-A0A7H8ML23-F1
#
_cell.length_a   1.000
_cell.length_b   1.000
_cell.length_c   1.000
_cell.angle_alpha   90.00
_cell.angle_beta   90.00
_cell.angle_gamma   90.00
#
_symmetry.space_group_name_H-M   'P 1'
#
loop_
_entity.id
_entity.type
_entity.pdbx_description
1 polymer ?
#
loop_
_entity_poly.entity_id
_entity_poly.type
_entity_poly.pdbx_seq_one_letter_code
_entity_poly.pdbx_strand_id
1 'polypeptide(L)'
;MTDFIREGRLFRVGGFVPSHRQLFLISEATFENGTTTTVEVYIGHVELMFLKPYYRNGLHIRRATAEEFDVLSERHGIPAEDAAYTWMLERDGESFVVGGKPSWREAEYEVIGERKSLYDPREPWPPDFPAHWGQIG
;
A
#
# COMPACT_ATOMS: atom_id res chain seq x y z
N MET A 1 1.16 -7.13 -16.01
CA MET A 1 1.19 -6.16 -14.90
C MET A 1 0.63 -6.87 -13.70
N THR A 2 1.33 -6.84 -12.56
CA THR A 2 0.96 -7.68 -11.42
C THR A 2 0.25 -6.82 -10.38
N ASP A 3 -1.06 -7.04 -10.23
CA ASP A 3 -1.85 -6.44 -9.17
C ASP A 3 -1.44 -7.03 -7.81
N PHE A 4 -1.63 -6.25 -6.76
CA PHE A 4 -1.50 -6.74 -5.40
C PHE A 4 -2.87 -6.89 -4.77
N ILE A 5 -3.22 -8.13 -4.47
CA ILE A 5 -4.50 -8.49 -3.87
C ILE A 5 -4.22 -9.22 -2.56
N ARG A 6 -4.73 -8.67 -1.45
CA ARG A 6 -4.73 -9.30 -0.13
C ARG A 6 -6.08 -9.08 0.53
N GLU A 7 -6.95 -10.05 0.34
CA GLU A 7 -8.31 -10.07 0.91
C GLU A 7 -8.31 -10.72 2.31
N GLY A 8 -9.41 -10.53 3.05
CA GLY A 8 -9.61 -11.20 4.34
C GLY A 8 -8.76 -10.68 5.51
N ARG A 9 -8.09 -9.53 5.33
CA ARG A 9 -7.29 -8.88 6.38
C ARG A 9 -7.50 -7.37 6.40
N LEU A 10 -7.48 -6.77 7.59
CA LEU A 10 -7.64 -5.32 7.74
C LEU A 10 -6.35 -4.59 7.33
N PHE A 11 -6.46 -3.64 6.41
CA PHE A 11 -5.40 -2.65 6.16
C PHE A 11 -5.78 -1.28 6.71
N ARG A 12 -4.76 -0.52 7.13
CA ARG A 12 -4.88 0.87 7.57
C ARG A 12 -3.67 1.68 7.12
N VAL A 13 -3.76 3.00 7.24
CA VAL A 13 -2.59 3.86 7.13
C VAL A 13 -1.64 3.57 8.29
N GLY A 14 -0.44 3.10 7.95
CA GLY A 14 0.65 2.86 8.89
C GLY A 14 1.47 4.11 9.18
N GLY A 15 1.56 5.01 8.20
CA GLY A 15 2.20 6.32 8.31
C GLY A 15 2.18 7.09 6.99
N PHE A 16 2.23 8.41 7.09
CA PHE A 16 2.49 9.31 5.97
C PHE A 16 3.61 10.27 6.38
N VAL A 17 4.65 10.40 5.56
CA VAL A 17 5.80 11.27 5.81
C VAL A 17 5.79 12.38 4.75
N PRO A 18 5.15 13.54 5.02
CA PRO A 18 4.98 14.59 4.01
C PRO A 18 6.30 15.11 3.43
N SER A 19 7.32 15.29 4.28
CA SER A 19 8.63 15.80 3.87
C SER A 19 9.35 14.91 2.85
N HIS A 20 9.03 13.62 2.84
CA HIS A 20 9.60 12.64 1.91
C HIS A 20 8.57 12.14 0.89
N ARG A 21 7.32 12.60 1.00
CA ARG A 21 6.19 12.20 0.15
C ARG A 21 5.99 10.68 0.12
N GLN A 22 6.01 10.07 1.30
CA GLN A 22 5.93 8.61 1.46
C GLN A 22 4.65 8.20 2.18
N LEU A 23 3.94 7.21 1.63
CA LEU A 23 2.78 6.56 2.23
C LEU A 23 3.13 5.11 2.58
N PHE A 24 2.72 4.71 3.77
CA PHE A 24 2.78 3.34 4.26
C PHE A 24 1.37 2.84 4.58
N LEU A 25 0.98 1.72 3.98
CA LEU A 25 -0.21 0.96 4.36
C LEU A 25 0.24 -0.31 5.07
N ILE A 26 -0.46 -0.70 6.11
CA ILE A 26 -0.09 -1.86 6.91
C ILE A 26 -1.30 -2.74 7.21
N SER A 27 -1.09 -4.05 7.18
CA SER A 27 -1.95 -5.04 7.78
C SER A 27 -1.14 -5.87 8.78
N GLU A 28 -1.52 -5.80 10.04
CA GLU A 28 -0.81 -6.44 11.14
C GLU A 28 -1.26 -7.90 11.32
N ALA A 29 -0.33 -8.73 11.79
CA ALA A 29 -0.61 -10.07 12.30
C ALA A 29 -1.36 -9.96 13.64
N THR A 30 -2.70 -9.83 13.57
CA THR A 30 -3.55 -9.91 14.76
C THR A 30 -4.28 -11.23 14.80
N PHE A 31 -4.58 -11.70 16.01
CA PHE A 31 -5.36 -12.91 16.22
C PHE A 31 -6.75 -12.82 15.54
N GLU A 32 -7.33 -11.61 15.52
CA GLU A 32 -8.59 -11.30 14.83
C GLU A 32 -8.50 -11.41 13.30
N ASN A 33 -7.34 -11.14 12.72
CA ASN A 33 -7.09 -11.24 11.27
C ASN A 33 -6.72 -12.67 10.83
N GLY A 34 -6.58 -13.63 11.76
CA GLY A 34 -6.24 -15.03 11.45
C GLY A 34 -4.91 -15.22 10.71
N THR A 35 -3.99 -14.26 10.79
CA THR A 35 -2.73 -14.24 10.04
C THR A 35 -1.54 -14.13 10.98
N THR A 36 -0.46 -14.82 10.62
CA THR A 36 0.84 -14.79 11.33
C THR A 36 1.83 -13.80 10.71
N THR A 37 1.48 -13.19 9.57
CA THR A 37 2.37 -12.28 8.83
C THR A 37 1.91 -10.84 8.92
N THR A 38 2.86 -9.91 8.98
CA THR A 38 2.60 -8.49 8.77
C THR A 38 2.87 -8.15 7.31
N VAL A 39 2.01 -7.34 6.72
CA VAL A 39 2.16 -6.82 5.36
C VAL A 39 2.30 -5.32 5.43
N GLU A 40 3.34 -4.78 4.80
CA GLU A 40 3.52 -3.35 4.56
C GLU A 40 3.60 -3.05 3.07
N VAL A 41 2.90 -2.01 2.66
CA VAL A 41 2.99 -1.42 1.32
C VAL A 41 3.59 -0.03 1.45
N TYR A 42 4.59 0.23 0.62
CA TYR A 42 5.25 1.52 0.49
C TYR A 42 4.93 2.15 -0.87
N ILE A 43 4.55 3.42 -0.86
CA ILE A 43 4.41 4.26 -2.05
C ILE A 43 5.21 5.55 -1.82
N GLY A 44 6.22 5.79 -2.65
CA GLY A 44 7.01 7.02 -2.64
C GLY A 44 6.48 8.05 -3.64
N HIS A 45 7.01 9.27 -3.58
CA HIS A 45 6.63 10.37 -4.49
C HIS A 45 5.11 10.63 -4.54
N VAL A 46 4.43 10.52 -3.40
CA VAL A 46 2.98 10.75 -3.33
C VAL A 46 2.69 12.23 -3.61
N GLU A 47 1.91 12.48 -4.65
CA GLU A 47 1.41 13.80 -5.09
C GLU A 47 0.05 14.08 -4.44
N LEU A 48 -0.86 13.10 -4.58
CA LEU A 48 -2.25 13.19 -4.18
C LEU A 48 -2.73 11.82 -3.68
N MET A 49 -3.61 11.82 -2.69
CA MET A 49 -4.21 10.58 -2.18
C MET A 49 -5.62 10.84 -1.65
N PHE A 50 -6.51 9.89 -1.91
CA PHE A 50 -7.81 9.80 -1.27
C PHE A 50 -7.91 8.43 -0.61
N LEU A 51 -7.92 8.40 0.72
CA LEU A 51 -7.79 7.17 1.50
C LEU A 51 -8.99 6.96 2.41
N LYS A 52 -9.40 5.71 2.57
CA LYS A 52 -10.24 5.31 3.70
C LYS A 52 -9.40 5.20 4.98
N PRO A 53 -9.99 5.46 6.15
CA PRO A 53 -9.33 5.19 7.43
C PRO A 53 -8.94 3.72 7.59
N TYR A 54 -9.78 2.81 7.06
CA TYR A 54 -9.59 1.36 7.13
C TYR A 54 -10.10 0.69 5.85
N TYR A 55 -9.37 -0.33 5.39
CA TYR A 55 -9.77 -1.24 4.32
C TYR A 55 -10.06 -2.61 4.94
N ARG A 56 -11.30 -2.80 5.39
CA ARG A 56 -11.72 -3.97 6.19
C ARG A 56 -11.69 -5.29 5.41
N ASN A 57 -11.93 -5.22 4.10
CA ASN A 57 -12.02 -6.40 3.24
C ASN A 57 -10.68 -6.76 2.59
N GLY A 58 -9.60 -6.08 2.95
CA GLY A 58 -8.32 -6.21 2.27
C GLY A 58 -7.96 -5.02 1.41
N LEU A 59 -6.80 -5.12 0.76
CA LEU A 59 -6.26 -4.11 -0.12
C LEU A 59 -6.13 -4.68 -1.53
N HIS A 60 -6.54 -3.88 -2.52
CA HIS A 60 -6.42 -4.21 -3.93
C HIS A 60 -5.70 -3.08 -4.64
N ILE A 61 -4.39 -3.24 -4.84
CA ILE A 61 -3.58 -2.25 -5.52
C ILE A 61 -3.37 -2.65 -6.97
N ARG A 62 -3.82 -1.77 -7.85
CA ARG A 62 -3.61 -1.89 -9.30
C ARG A 62 -3.51 -0.51 -9.92
N ARG A 63 -3.00 -0.44 -11.15
CA ARG A 63 -3.06 0.82 -11.91
C ARG A 63 -4.52 1.15 -12.21
N ALA A 64 -4.87 2.44 -12.15
CA ALA A 64 -6.16 2.91 -12.63
C ALA A 64 -6.33 2.57 -14.13
N THR A 65 -7.53 2.17 -14.52
CA THR A 65 -7.86 2.09 -15.95
C THR A 65 -7.95 3.51 -16.54
N ALA A 66 -7.99 3.63 -17.87
CA ALA A 66 -8.17 4.93 -18.51
C ALA A 66 -9.49 5.60 -18.07
N GLU A 67 -10.57 4.82 -18.01
CA GLU A 67 -11.90 5.30 -17.61
C GLU A 67 -11.92 5.78 -16.16
N GLU A 68 -11.28 5.04 -15.25
CA GLU A 68 -11.16 5.47 -13.85
C GLU A 68 -10.30 6.72 -13.72
N PHE A 69 -9.18 6.76 -14.45
CA PHE A 69 -8.30 7.92 -14.45
C PHE A 69 -9.00 9.17 -14.96
N ASP A 70 -9.78 9.09 -16.03
CA ASP A 70 -10.52 10.24 -16.58
C ASP A 70 -11.46 10.84 -15.53
N VAL A 71 -12.20 9.99 -14.80
CA VAL A 71 -13.08 10.42 -13.70
C VAL A 71 -12.27 11.08 -12.57
N LEU A 72 -11.13 10.50 -12.18
CA LEU A 72 -10.27 11.06 -11.13
C LEU A 72 -9.61 12.36 -11.56
N SER A 73 -9.17 12.46 -12.81
CA SER A 73 -8.55 13.64 -13.41
C SER A 73 -9.55 14.81 -13.45
N GLU A 74 -10.77 14.58 -13.93
CA GLU A 74 -11.82 15.60 -13.95
C GLU A 74 -12.17 16.07 -12.53
N ARG A 75 -12.32 15.13 -11.59
CA ARG A 75 -12.76 15.44 -10.22
C ARG A 75 -11.70 16.12 -9.37
N HIS A 76 -10.44 15.71 -9.53
CA HIS A 76 -9.34 16.11 -8.64
C HIS A 76 -8.26 16.94 -9.32
N GLY A 77 -8.37 17.20 -10.61
CA GLY A 77 -7.40 17.98 -11.38
C GLY A 77 -6.05 17.28 -11.58
N ILE A 78 -6.07 15.94 -11.70
CA ILE A 78 -4.84 15.14 -11.88
C ILE A 78 -4.32 15.33 -13.32
N PRO A 79 -3.07 15.77 -13.53
CA PRO A 79 -2.49 15.93 -14.86
C PRO A 79 -2.45 14.62 -15.64
N ALA A 80 -2.60 14.69 -16.97
CA ALA A 80 -2.63 13.49 -17.82
C ALA A 80 -1.33 12.67 -17.77
N GLU A 81 -0.18 13.32 -17.52
CA GLU A 81 1.11 12.62 -17.33
C GLU A 81 1.13 11.67 -16.13
N ASP A 82 0.23 11.88 -15.15
CA ASP A 82 0.16 11.08 -13.93
C ASP A 82 -0.72 9.83 -14.06
N ALA A 83 -1.33 9.59 -15.23
CA ALA A 83 -2.14 8.40 -15.47
C ALA A 83 -1.37 7.10 -15.20
N ALA A 84 -0.09 7.04 -15.60
CA ALA A 84 0.77 5.88 -15.36
C ALA A 84 1.15 5.66 -13.88
N TYR A 85 0.93 6.69 -13.05
CA TYR A 85 1.30 6.76 -11.64
C TYR A 85 0.08 6.83 -10.71
N THR A 86 -1.12 6.62 -11.25
CA THR A 86 -2.36 6.59 -10.48
C THR A 86 -2.73 5.14 -10.14
N TRP A 87 -2.85 4.87 -8.84
CA TRP A 87 -3.08 3.54 -8.29
C TRP A 87 -4.39 3.51 -7.52
N MET A 88 -5.27 2.57 -7.88
CA MET A 88 -6.48 2.27 -7.12
C MET A 88 -6.09 1.39 -5.92
N LEU A 89 -6.75 1.59 -4.77
CA LEU A 89 -6.50 0.81 -3.54
C LEU A 89 -7.62 -0.18 -3.21
N GLU A 90 -8.73 -0.12 -3.95
CA GLU A 90 -9.91 -0.95 -3.79
C GLU A 90 -10.40 -1.45 -5.14
N ARG A 91 -11.17 -2.55 -5.14
CA ARG A 91 -11.74 -3.12 -6.36
C ARG A 91 -12.76 -2.20 -7.01
N ASP A 92 -13.73 -1.73 -6.23
CA ASP A 92 -14.92 -0.99 -6.68
C ASP A 92 -15.09 0.33 -5.89
N GLY A 93 -13.97 0.94 -5.48
CA GLY A 93 -13.96 2.11 -4.60
C GLY A 93 -13.25 3.32 -5.21
N GLU A 94 -13.41 4.46 -4.56
CA GLU A 94 -12.79 5.72 -4.98
C GLU A 94 -11.42 5.97 -4.30
N SER A 95 -10.92 5.02 -3.50
CA SER A 95 -9.63 5.20 -2.83
C SER A 95 -8.49 5.08 -3.85
N PHE A 96 -7.65 6.11 -3.94
CA PHE A 96 -6.54 6.15 -4.89
C PHE A 96 -5.32 6.88 -4.33
N VAL A 97 -4.18 6.65 -4.97
CA VAL A 97 -2.92 7.36 -4.72
C VAL A 97 -2.26 7.68 -6.07
N VAL A 98 -1.82 8.91 -6.24
CA VAL A 98 -0.93 9.33 -7.32
C VAL A 98 0.49 9.34 -6.77
N GLY A 99 1.37 8.49 -7.31
CA GLY A 99 2.75 8.40 -6.89
C GLY A 99 3.54 7.28 -7.57
N GLY A 100 4.76 7.07 -7.07
CA GLY A 100 5.67 6.05 -7.59
C GLY A 100 5.11 4.62 -7.48
N LYS A 101 5.77 3.68 -8.16
CA LYS A 101 5.35 2.27 -8.18
C LYS A 101 5.26 1.69 -6.77
N PRO A 102 4.09 1.20 -6.34
CA PRO A 102 3.93 0.60 -5.02
C PRO A 102 4.82 -0.62 -4.87
N SER A 103 5.49 -0.70 -3.73
CA SER A 103 6.28 -1.85 -3.31
C SER A 103 5.63 -2.47 -2.09
N TRP A 104 5.75 -3.78 -1.92
CA TRP A 104 5.20 -4.47 -0.76
C TRP A 104 6.20 -5.45 -0.16
N ARG A 105 6.08 -5.64 1.15
CA ARG A 105 6.82 -6.61 1.96
C ARG A 105 5.84 -7.32 2.88
N GLU A 106 6.02 -8.61 3.04
CA GLU A 106 5.25 -9.48 3.93
C GLU A 106 6.22 -10.37 4.69
N ALA A 107 6.13 -10.45 6.01
CA ALA A 107 6.99 -11.33 6.79
C ALA A 107 6.34 -11.74 8.11
N GLU A 108 6.79 -12.87 8.66
CA GLU A 108 6.46 -13.27 10.03
C GLU A 108 7.17 -12.33 11.02
N TYR A 109 6.44 -11.77 11.98
CA TYR A 109 7.02 -10.89 13.00
C TYR A 109 6.96 -11.60 14.35
N GLU A 110 8.02 -11.53 15.16
CA GLU A 110 7.92 -11.98 16.55
C GLU A 110 6.94 -11.05 17.29
N VAL A 111 5.88 -11.63 17.86
CA VAL A 111 4.76 -10.93 18.52
C VAL A 111 5.21 -10.09 19.73
N ILE A 112 6.48 -10.16 20.14
CA ILE A 112 7.00 -9.66 21.41
C ILE A 112 8.18 -8.69 21.16
N GLY A 113 7.89 -7.44 20.78
CA GLY A 113 8.91 -6.39 20.62
C GLY A 113 8.33 -5.02 20.23
N GLU A 114 9.14 -3.96 20.32
CA GLU A 114 8.79 -2.67 19.73
C GLU A 114 8.64 -2.82 18.20
N ARG A 115 7.51 -2.37 17.67
CA ARG A 115 7.16 -2.53 16.26
C ARG A 115 8.14 -1.77 15.35
N LYS A 116 8.98 -2.47 14.60
CA LYS A 116 9.81 -1.90 13.53
C LYS A 116 9.12 -2.11 12.18
N SER A 117 9.17 -1.07 11.33
CA SER A 117 8.66 -1.16 9.96
C SER A 117 9.46 -2.18 9.16
N LEU A 118 8.79 -2.93 8.27
CA LEU A 118 9.47 -3.78 7.28
C LEU A 118 10.31 -2.96 6.29
N TYR A 119 10.19 -1.64 6.29
CA TYR A 119 10.98 -0.69 5.50
C TYR A 119 11.96 0.14 6.35
N ASP A 120 12.31 -0.27 7.58
CA ASP A 120 13.34 0.41 8.37
C ASP A 120 14.70 0.36 7.65
N PRO A 121 15.30 1.51 7.27
CA PRO A 121 16.57 1.54 6.55
C PRO A 121 17.76 1.07 7.38
N ARG A 122 17.60 0.91 8.71
CA ARG A 122 18.65 0.43 9.62
C ARG A 122 18.76 -1.08 9.65
N GLU A 123 17.72 -1.80 9.23
CA GLU A 123 17.66 -3.25 9.25
C GLU A 123 17.91 -3.80 7.83
N PRO A 124 18.68 -4.89 7.68
CA PRO A 124 18.88 -5.52 6.38
C PRO A 124 17.58 -6.15 5.85
N TRP A 125 17.44 -6.20 4.53
CA TRP A 125 16.35 -6.91 3.85
C TRP A 125 16.92 -7.82 2.75
N PRO A 126 16.48 -9.09 2.62
CA PRO A 126 15.44 -9.76 3.41
C PRO A 126 15.88 -10.14 4.83
N PRO A 127 14.94 -10.37 5.75
CA PRO A 127 15.23 -10.87 7.10
C PRO A 127 15.56 -12.38 7.10
N ASP A 128 16.00 -12.91 8.25
CA ASP A 128 16.32 -14.33 8.44
C ASP A 128 15.09 -15.25 8.61
N PHE A 129 13.89 -14.66 8.77
CA PHE A 129 12.61 -15.37 8.87
C PHE A 129 11.85 -15.34 7.53
N PRO A 130 10.83 -16.20 7.33
CA PRO A 130 10.06 -16.25 6.09
C PRO A 130 9.51 -14.87 5.69
N ALA A 131 9.87 -14.44 4.48
CA ALA A 131 9.45 -13.15 3.93
C ALA A 131 9.17 -13.23 2.43
N HIS A 132 8.20 -12.44 1.99
CA HIS A 132 7.83 -12.22 0.60
C HIS A 132 7.84 -10.73 0.28
N TRP A 133 8.14 -10.36 -0.95
CA TRP A 133 8.16 -8.97 -1.37
C TRP A 133 7.96 -8.86 -2.87
N GLY A 134 7.59 -7.66 -3.32
CA GLY A 134 7.45 -7.39 -4.74
C GLY A 134 7.19 -5.92 -5.03
N GLN A 135 7.06 -5.64 -6.32
CA GLN A 135 6.64 -4.35 -6.84
C GLN A 135 5.41 -4.54 -7.72
N ILE A 136 4.48 -3.60 -7.63
CA ILE A 136 3.29 -3.53 -8.48
C ILE A 136 3.67 -2.70 -9.71
N GLY A 137 3.34 -3.19 -10.90
CA GLY A 137 3.88 -2.61 -12.14
C GLY A 137 3.16 -3.05 -13.39
#